data_AF-A0A839TIS0-F1
#
_entry.id   AF-A0A839TIS0-F1
#
_cell.length_a   1.000
_cell.length_b   1.000
_cell.length_c   1.000
_cell.angle_alpha   90.00
_cell.angle_beta   90.00
_cell.angle_gamma   90.00
#
_symmetry.space_group_name_H-M   'P 1'
#
loop_
_entity.id
_entity.type
_entity.pdbx_description
1 polymer ?
#
loop_
_entity_poly.entity_id
_entity_poly.type
_entity_poly.pdbx_seq_one_letter_code
_entity_poly.pdbx_strand_id
1 'polypeptide(L)' 'MLLTHTVINKLQPSSTSIYTKRPDKHSDGNGLQLWVRYTGVKSWISAYRWQRK' A
#
# COMPACT_ATOMS: atom_id res chain seq x y z
N MET A 1 7.80 -8.67 3.12
CA MET A 1 8.62 -7.74 3.91
C MET A 1 7.70 -7.22 5.00
N LEU A 2 8.07 -7.29 6.27
CA LEU A 2 7.23 -6.75 7.34
C LEU A 2 7.35 -5.22 7.31
N LEU A 3 6.23 -4.50 7.20
CA LEU A 3 6.18 -3.06 7.28
C LEU A 3 6.31 -2.64 8.75
N THR A 4 7.39 -1.94 9.07
CA THR A 4 7.55 -1.32 10.38
C THR A 4 7.03 0.11 10.35
N HIS A 5 6.63 0.64 11.51
CA HIS A 5 6.17 2.02 11.64
C HIS A 5 7.16 3.03 11.03
N THR A 6 8.46 2.82 11.25
CA THR A 6 9.54 3.65 10.71
C THR A 6 9.59 3.65 9.19
N VAL A 7 9.36 2.48 8.57
CA VAL A 7 9.30 2.37 7.10
C VAL A 7 8.06 3.10 6.58
N ILE A 8 6.90 2.88 7.20
CA ILE A 8 5.62 3.49 6.81
C ILE A 8 5.70 5.02 6.81
N ASN A 9 6.33 5.62 7.81
CA ASN A 9 6.45 7.08 7.90
C ASN A 9 7.31 7.68 6.77
N LYS A 10 8.28 6.91 6.26
CA LYS A 10 9.15 7.34 5.16
C LYS A 10 8.53 7.15 3.78
N LEU A 11 7.44 6.38 3.68
CA LEU A 11 6.78 6.14 2.40
C LEU A 11 6.13 7.42 1.87
N GLN A 12 6.45 7.73 0.63
CA GLN A 12 5.90 8.81 -0.17
C GLN A 12 5.36 8.24 -1.48
N PRO A 13 4.35 8.86 -2.09
CA PRO A 13 3.87 8.43 -3.39
C PRO A 13 4.98 8.52 -4.44
N SER A 14 5.11 7.48 -5.25
CA SER A 14 6.04 7.43 -6.37
C SER A 14 5.61 8.39 -7.48
N SER A 15 6.54 8.78 -8.35
CA SER A 15 6.23 9.58 -9.55
C SER A 15 5.19 8.89 -10.44
N THR A 16 5.25 7.56 -10.56
CA THR A 16 4.26 6.76 -11.28
C THR A 16 2.89 6.83 -10.62
N SER A 17 2.82 6.74 -9.30
CA SER A 17 1.57 6.89 -8.53
C SER A 17 0.95 8.27 -8.75
N ILE A 18 1.77 9.32 -8.74
CA ILE A 18 1.35 10.69 -9.03
C ILE A 18 0.79 10.82 -10.44
N TYR A 19 1.51 10.32 -11.45
CA TYR A 19 1.12 10.43 -12.85
C TYR A 19 -0.14 9.62 -13.19
N THR A 20 -0.22 8.38 -12.71
CA THR A 20 -1.31 7.45 -13.04
C THR A 20 -2.50 7.54 -12.09
N LYS A 21 -2.37 8.27 -10.98
CA LYS A 21 -3.31 8.32 -9.85
C LYS A 21 -3.57 6.95 -9.20
N ARG A 22 -2.71 5.95 -9.48
CA ARG A 22 -2.80 4.61 -8.89
C ARG A 22 -1.94 4.54 -7.63
N PRO A 23 -2.44 3.96 -6.53
CA PRO A 23 -1.67 3.88 -5.30
C PRO A 23 -0.49 2.92 -5.42
N ASP A 24 0.60 3.26 -4.75
CA ASP A 24 1.73 2.35 -4.53
C ASP A 24 1.33 1.30 -3.49
N LYS A 25 1.56 0.02 -3.81
CA LYS A 25 1.15 -1.10 -2.96
C LYS A 25 2.36 -1.67 -2.23
N HIS A 26 2.29 -1.71 -0.92
CA HIS A 26 3.30 -2.31 -0.06
C HIS A 26 2.68 -3.47 0.71
N SER A 27 3.18 -4.69 0.53
CA SER A 27 2.67 -5.87 1.22
C SER A 27 3.31 -6.01 2.61
N ASP A 28 2.49 -6.23 3.63
CA ASP A 28 2.91 -6.56 5.00
C ASP A 28 2.88 -8.09 5.27
N GLY A 29 2.36 -8.86 4.32
CA GLY A 29 2.18 -10.31 4.45
C GLY A 29 0.75 -10.71 4.81
N ASN A 30 0.42 -12.00 4.66
CA ASN A 30 -0.89 -12.58 4.98
C ASN A 30 -2.10 -11.83 4.39
N GLY A 31 -1.92 -11.23 3.21
CA GLY A 31 -2.97 -10.47 2.53
C GLY A 31 -3.09 -9.01 2.96
N LEU A 32 -2.43 -8.59 4.05
CA LEU A 32 -2.41 -7.20 4.47
C LEU A 32 -1.48 -6.36 3.59
N GLN A 33 -1.98 -5.22 3.12
CA GLN A 33 -1.27 -4.30 2.25
C GLN A 33 -1.50 -2.87 2.70
N LEU A 34 -0.45 -2.05 2.64
CA LEU A 34 -0.54 -0.61 2.76
C LEU A 34 -0.53 0.02 1.37
N TRP A 35 -1.54 0.84 1.07
CA TRP A 35 -1.65 1.59 -0.17
C TRP A 35 -1.31 3.05 0.09
N VAL A 36 -0.29 3.55 -0.61
CA VAL A 36 0.12 4.97 -0.55
C VAL A 36 -0.43 5.66 -1.79
N ARG A 37 -1.42 6.53 -1.59
CA ARG A 37 -2.09 7.26 -2.68
C ARG A 37 -1.24 8.45 -3.12
N TYR A 38 -1.48 8.91 -4.36
CA TYR A 38 -0.84 10.10 -4.93
C TYR A 38 -1.02 11.38 -4.08
N THR A 39 -2.05 11.44 -3.22
CA THR A 39 -2.30 12.53 -2.29
C THR A 39 -1.47 12.45 -1.00
N GLY A 40 -0.66 11.40 -0.83
CA GLY A 40 0.08 11.10 0.41
C GLY A 40 -0.74 10.35 1.46
N VAL A 41 -2.04 10.13 1.23
CA VAL A 41 -2.90 9.32 2.11
C VAL A 41 -2.43 7.86 2.10
N LYS A 42 -2.29 7.29 3.30
CA LYS A 42 -1.91 5.89 3.51
C LYS A 42 -3.13 5.11 4.01
N SER A 43 -3.48 4.02 3.33
CA SER A 43 -4.67 3.22 3.67
C SER A 43 -4.30 1.75 3.77
N TRP A 44 -4.76 1.08 4.83
CA TRP A 44 -4.64 -0.37 4.97
C TRP A 44 -5.73 -1.08 4.17
N ILE A 45 -5.34 -2.13 3.47
CA ILE A 45 -6.19 -3.01 2.69
C ILE A 45 -5.92 -4.45 3.12
N SER A 46 -6.96 -5.13 3.60
CA SER A 46 -6.90 -6.58 3.79
C SER A 46 -7.37 -7.26 2.51
N ALA A 47 -6.42 -7.76 1.73
CA ALA A 47 -6.69 -8.55 0.54
C ALA A 47 -6.81 -10.02 0.92
N TYR A 48 -8.01 -10.56 0.82
CA TYR A 48 -8.28 -11.97 1.04
C TYR A 48 -8.97 -12.55 -0.19
N ARG A 49 -8.97 -13.89 -0.29
CA ARG A 49 -9.78 -14.61 -1.26
C ARG A 49 -10.89 -15.35 -0.55
N TRP A 50 -12.12 -15.16 -0.99
CA TRP A 50 -13.25 -15.94 -0.51
C TRP A 50 -13.74 -16.84 -1.64
N GLN A 51 -13.79 -18.15 -1.40
CA GLN A 51 -14.18 -19.12 -2.43
C GLN A 51 -13.38 -18.96 -3.74
N ARG A 52 -12.06 -18.72 -3.62
CA ARG A 52 -11.13 -18.47 -4.75
C ARG A 52 -11.39 -17.17 -5.54
N LYS A 53 -12.25 -16.25 -5.07
CA LYS A 53 -12.47 -14.91 -5.62
C LYS A 53 -11.79 -13.85 -4.79
#